data_AF-A0A849U9P2-F1
#
_entry.id   AF-A0A849U9P2-F1
#
_cell.length_a   1.000
_cell.length_b   1.000
_cell.length_c   1.000
_cell.angle_alpha   90.00
_cell.angle_beta   90.00
_cell.angle_gamma   90.00
#
_symmetry.space_group_name_H-M   'P 1'
#
loop_
_entity.id
_entity.type
_entity.pdbx_description
1 polymer ?
#
loop_
_entity_poly.entity_id
_entity_poly.type
_entity_poly.pdbx_seq_one_letter_code
_entity_poly.pdbx_strand_id
1 'polypeptide(L)'
;MNQNDPFAPFDDSDRTVIRPMPGGRRPTQEPPSLNPTPSFTPAASVLSSAEFQQNQVVAAALSLLSLASRLRQTAVYSAIDELSQRLSGEISGFEDRLLQAGISADQTRMASYALCAFLDET
;
A
#
# COMPACT_ATOMS: atom_id res chain seq x y z
N MET A 1 41.67 -44.02 -24.52
CA MET A 1 41.28 -42.72 -25.09
C MET A 1 39.90 -42.85 -25.72
N ASN A 2 38.90 -42.24 -25.09
CA ASN A 2 37.66 -41.83 -25.74
C ASN A 2 37.27 -40.51 -25.08
N GLN A 3 37.38 -39.41 -25.82
CA GLN A 3 37.62 -38.08 -25.29
C GLN A 3 36.38 -37.16 -25.36
N ASN A 4 35.17 -37.72 -25.53
CA ASN A 4 33.91 -36.97 -25.63
C ASN A 4 32.74 -37.71 -24.94
N ASP A 5 32.86 -37.98 -23.64
CA ASP A 5 31.72 -38.36 -22.80
C ASP A 5 31.29 -37.16 -21.93
N PRO A 6 30.15 -36.51 -22.24
CA PRO A 6 29.68 -35.31 -21.53
C PRO A 6 29.12 -35.59 -20.13
N PHE A 7 29.07 -36.86 -19.70
CA PHE A 7 28.69 -37.26 -18.33
C PHE A 7 29.81 -38.01 -17.59
N ALA A 8 31.05 -37.97 -18.11
CA ALA A 8 32.19 -38.43 -17.34
C ALA A 8 32.30 -37.61 -16.04
N PRO A 9 32.49 -38.27 -14.87
CA PRO A 9 32.60 -37.56 -13.60
C PRO A 9 33.78 -36.60 -13.69
N PHE A 10 33.46 -35.32 -13.53
CA PHE A 10 34.41 -34.22 -13.51
C PHE A 10 35.54 -34.52 -12.53
N ASP A 11 36.75 -34.30 -13.03
CA ASP A 11 38.05 -34.29 -12.37
C ASP A 11 37.98 -34.22 -10.83
N ASP A 12 38.47 -35.29 -10.17
CA ASP A 12 38.58 -35.48 -8.71
C ASP A 12 39.69 -34.57 -8.12
N SER A 13 39.67 -33.29 -8.50
CA SER A 13 40.71 -32.30 -8.24
C SER A 13 40.35 -31.33 -7.09
N ASP A 14 39.13 -31.39 -6.56
CA ASP A 14 38.66 -30.52 -5.47
C ASP A 14 38.65 -31.20 -4.09
N ARG A 15 39.76 -31.84 -3.73
CA ARG A 15 39.96 -32.36 -2.36
C ARG A 15 40.32 -31.21 -1.42
N THR A 16 39.32 -30.56 -0.83
CA THR A 16 39.54 -29.51 0.17
C THR A 16 39.99 -30.12 1.50
N VAL A 17 41.26 -29.95 1.86
CA VAL A 17 41.77 -30.31 3.20
C VAL A 17 41.50 -29.15 4.16
N ILE A 18 40.56 -29.34 5.09
CA ILE A 18 40.29 -28.37 6.16
C ILE A 18 41.39 -28.51 7.22
N ARG A 19 42.28 -27.53 7.33
CA ARG A 19 43.19 -27.39 8.48
C ARG A 19 42.47 -26.67 9.62
N PRO A 20 42.15 -27.33 10.75
CA PRO A 20 41.67 -26.61 11.93
C PRO A 20 42.80 -25.72 12.45
N MET A 21 42.49 -24.47 12.79
CA MET A 21 43.41 -23.57 13.49
C MET A 21 43.31 -23.86 14.99
N PRO A 22 44.33 -24.46 15.63
CA PRO A 22 44.33 -24.61 17.07
C PRO A 22 44.73 -23.28 17.71
N GLY A 23 43.83 -22.70 18.50
CA GLY A 23 44.16 -21.61 19.45
C GLY A 23 44.17 -20.16 18.92
N GLY A 24 43.74 -19.86 17.69
CA GLY A 24 43.83 -18.52 17.11
C GLY A 24 42.52 -17.73 17.12
N ARG A 25 42.40 -16.73 18.00
CA ARG A 25 41.34 -15.71 18.00
C ARG A 25 41.26 -15.01 16.63
N ARG A 26 40.08 -14.96 16.00
CA ARG A 26 39.86 -14.10 14.82
C ARG A 26 39.82 -12.62 15.25
N PRO A 27 40.48 -11.69 14.51
CA PRO A 27 40.25 -10.27 14.70
C PRO A 27 38.82 -9.92 14.26
N THR A 28 38.17 -9.06 15.01
CA THR A 28 36.84 -8.51 14.72
C THR A 28 36.92 -7.72 13.41
N GLN A 29 36.33 -8.24 12.34
CA GLN A 29 36.15 -7.52 11.08
C GLN A 29 34.86 -6.71 11.19
N GLU A 30 34.99 -5.39 11.11
CA GLU A 30 33.89 -4.44 11.08
C GLU A 30 33.06 -4.64 9.80
N PRO A 31 31.72 -4.76 9.88
CA PRO A 31 30.89 -5.01 8.71
C PRO A 31 30.89 -3.80 7.75
N PRO A 32 30.87 -4.01 6.43
CA PRO A 32 30.71 -2.92 5.47
C PRO A 32 29.31 -2.32 5.60
N SER A 33 29.23 -0.98 5.64
CA SER A 33 27.96 -0.24 5.62
C SER A 33 27.12 -0.63 4.41
N LEU A 34 25.91 -1.12 4.68
CA LEU A 34 24.89 -1.37 3.68
C LEU A 34 24.43 -0.03 3.10
N ASN A 35 24.67 0.19 1.80
CA ASN A 35 23.98 1.25 1.07
C ASN A 35 22.48 0.95 1.11
N PRO A 36 21.61 1.90 1.49
CA PRO A 36 20.18 1.66 1.51
C PRO A 36 19.69 1.46 0.07
N THR A 37 19.17 0.27 -0.21
CA THR A 37 18.31 0.03 -1.36
C THR A 37 17.11 0.98 -1.28
N PRO A 38 16.67 1.60 -2.39
CA PRO A 38 15.47 2.40 -2.38
C PRO A 38 14.29 1.51 -2.00
N SER A 39 13.85 1.67 -0.77
CA SER A 39 12.63 1.04 -0.28
C SER A 39 11.48 1.67 -1.06
N PHE A 40 10.81 0.88 -1.89
CA PHE A 40 9.60 1.32 -2.57
C PHE A 40 8.51 1.48 -1.49
N THR A 41 8.47 2.65 -0.85
CA THR A 41 7.32 3.06 -0.06
C THR A 41 6.16 3.20 -1.03
N PRO A 42 5.08 2.40 -0.93
CA PRO A 42 3.88 2.71 -1.69
C PRO A 42 3.44 4.09 -1.23
N ALA A 43 3.62 5.09 -2.10
CA ALA A 43 3.01 6.38 -1.89
C ALA A 43 1.51 6.10 -1.90
N ALA A 44 0.91 6.00 -0.72
CA ALA A 44 -0.52 6.21 -0.60
C ALA A 44 -0.73 7.61 -1.17
N SER A 45 -1.24 7.69 -2.39
CA SER A 45 -1.54 8.97 -3.02
C SER A 45 -2.63 9.60 -2.16
N VAL A 46 -2.21 10.43 -1.21
CA VAL A 46 -3.12 11.17 -0.35
C VAL A 46 -3.69 12.22 -1.28
N LEU A 47 -4.94 12.01 -1.73
CA LEU A 47 -5.67 13.01 -2.48
C LEU A 47 -5.64 14.31 -1.65
N SER A 48 -4.88 15.31 -2.11
CA SER A 48 -4.68 16.53 -1.36
C SER A 48 -5.87 17.44 -1.61
N SER A 49 -6.52 17.91 -0.54
CA SER A 49 -7.62 18.87 -0.65
C SER A 49 -7.21 20.15 -1.37
N ALA A 50 -5.92 20.51 -1.35
CA ALA A 50 -5.37 21.67 -2.04
C ALA A 50 -5.47 21.55 -3.57
N GLU A 51 -5.39 20.34 -4.12
CA GLU A 51 -5.45 20.10 -5.57
C GLU A 51 -6.89 20.21 -6.11
N PHE A 52 -7.88 20.00 -5.24
CA PHE A 52 -9.30 20.02 -5.59
C PHE A 52 -10.02 21.30 -5.13
N GLN A 53 -9.30 22.37 -4.74
CA GLN A 53 -9.97 23.61 -4.32
C GLN A 53 -10.89 24.21 -5.40
N GLN A 54 -10.60 23.97 -6.68
CA GLN A 54 -11.48 24.38 -7.78
C GLN A 54 -12.78 23.56 -7.87
N ASN A 55 -12.84 22.38 -7.25
CA ASN A 55 -14.00 21.49 -7.27
C ASN A 55 -14.41 21.11 -5.84
N GLN A 56 -15.21 21.98 -5.23
CA GLN A 56 -15.63 21.85 -3.84
C GLN A 56 -16.39 20.55 -3.55
N VAL A 57 -17.10 19.99 -4.53
CA VAL A 57 -17.78 18.69 -4.41
C VAL A 57 -16.76 17.58 -4.22
N VAL A 58 -15.73 17.54 -5.08
CA VAL A 58 -14.67 16.53 -4.99
C VAL A 58 -13.86 16.71 -3.72
N ALA A 59 -13.52 17.95 -3.36
CA ALA A 59 -12.81 18.26 -2.12
C ALA A 59 -13.59 17.77 -0.87
N ALA A 60 -14.91 17.94 -0.84
CA ALA A 60 -15.76 17.48 0.25
C ALA A 60 -15.91 15.95 0.31
N ALA A 61 -15.79 15.27 -0.84
CA ALA A 61 -15.91 13.81 -0.97
C ALA A 61 -14.60 13.04 -0.68
N LEU A 62 -13.46 13.73 -0.54
CA LEU A 62 -12.15 13.08 -0.37
C LEU A 62 -12.07 12.09 0.81
N SER A 63 -12.74 12.39 1.93
CA SER A 63 -12.78 11.50 3.10
C SER A 63 -13.47 10.18 2.76
N LEU A 64 -14.63 10.25 2.11
CA LEU A 64 -15.41 9.10 1.65
C LEU A 64 -14.68 8.28 0.59
N LEU A 65 -14.03 8.93 -0.38
CA LEU A 65 -13.23 8.26 -1.41
C LEU A 65 -11.99 7.55 -0.82
N SER A 66 -11.34 8.16 0.17
CA SER A 66 -10.23 7.53 0.90
C SER A 66 -10.70 6.30 1.67
N LEU A 67 -11.89 6.36 2.28
CA LEU A 67 -12.49 5.25 3.01
C LEU A 67 -12.86 4.12 2.05
N ALA A 68 -13.50 4.41 0.91
CA ALA A 68 -13.82 3.45 -0.15
C ALA A 68 -12.58 2.70 -0.65
N SER A 69 -11.49 3.43 -0.90
CA SER A 69 -10.22 2.83 -1.34
C SER A 69 -9.67 1.81 -0.34
N ARG A 70 -9.79 2.11 0.96
CA ARG A 70 -9.35 1.19 2.04
C ARG A 70 -10.27 -0.02 2.15
N LEU A 71 -11.58 0.16 2.02
CA LEU A 71 -12.55 -0.95 2.04
C LEU A 71 -12.26 -1.94 0.93
N ARG A 72 -12.08 -1.46 -0.29
CA ARG A 72 -11.73 -2.30 -1.44
C ARG A 72 -10.43 -3.10 -1.26
N GLN A 73 -9.49 -2.59 -0.45
CA GLN A 73 -8.21 -3.24 -0.16
C GLN A 73 -8.27 -4.16 1.08
N THR A 74 -9.36 -4.15 1.84
CA THR A 74 -9.47 -4.89 3.11
C THR A 74 -10.33 -6.14 2.93
N ALA A 75 -9.70 -7.32 2.91
CA ALA A 75 -10.38 -8.58 2.60
C ALA A 75 -11.25 -9.15 3.75
N VAL A 76 -11.07 -8.71 5.00
CA VAL A 76 -11.84 -9.17 6.16
C VAL A 76 -12.11 -8.00 7.09
N TYR A 77 -13.38 -7.69 7.33
CA TYR A 77 -13.81 -6.63 8.25
C TYR A 77 -14.69 -7.21 9.34
N SER A 78 -14.24 -7.14 10.60
CA SER A 78 -14.92 -7.75 11.74
C SER A 78 -15.98 -6.85 12.41
N ALA A 79 -16.03 -5.56 12.08
CA ALA A 79 -16.92 -4.57 12.70
C ALA A 79 -17.77 -3.83 11.65
N ILE A 80 -18.67 -4.56 10.98
CA ILE A 80 -19.53 -4.02 9.93
C ILE A 80 -20.44 -2.88 10.44
N ASP A 81 -20.96 -3.01 11.67
CA ASP A 81 -21.80 -1.98 12.29
C ASP A 81 -21.07 -0.66 12.56
N GLU A 82 -19.82 -0.72 13.04
CA GLU A 82 -19.02 0.49 13.26
C GLU A 82 -18.67 1.18 11.93
N LEU A 83 -18.43 0.38 10.89
CA LEU A 83 -18.18 0.89 9.55
C LEU A 83 -19.40 1.58 8.96
N SER A 84 -20.57 0.94 9.04
CA SER A 84 -21.82 1.50 8.50
C SER A 84 -22.17 2.80 9.23
N GLN A 85 -22.03 2.84 10.55
CA GLN A 85 -22.27 4.04 11.35
C GLN A 85 -21.29 5.17 11.01
N ARG A 86 -20.02 4.83 10.76
CA ARG A 86 -19.01 5.80 10.30
C ARG A 86 -19.31 6.33 8.90
N LEU A 87 -19.71 5.46 7.97
CA LEU A 87 -20.11 5.84 6.61
C LEU A 87 -21.32 6.78 6.63
N SER A 88 -22.37 6.45 7.39
CA SER A 88 -23.55 7.31 7.54
C SER A 88 -23.17 8.69 8.08
N GLY A 89 -22.30 8.75 9.10
CA GLY A 89 -21.81 10.02 9.64
C GLY A 89 -21.00 10.84 8.64
N GLU A 90 -20.13 10.20 7.86
CA GLU A 90 -19.36 10.88 6.80
C GLU A 90 -20.24 11.40 5.67
N ILE A 91 -21.30 10.67 5.27
CA ILE A 91 -22.25 11.10 4.24
C ILE A 91 -23.06 12.31 4.73
N SER A 92 -23.60 12.27 5.96
CA SER A 92 -24.30 13.44 6.51
C SER A 92 -23.37 14.66 6.61
N GLY A 93 -22.13 14.47 7.07
CA GLY A 93 -21.14 15.54 7.11
C GLY A 93 -20.74 16.06 5.74
N PHE A 94 -20.75 15.23 4.69
CA PHE A 94 -20.52 15.64 3.31
C PHE A 94 -21.64 16.54 2.80
N GLU A 95 -22.91 16.16 3.01
CA GLU A 95 -24.07 16.98 2.63
C GLU A 95 -24.04 18.34 3.30
N ASP A 96 -23.77 18.38 4.60
CA ASP A 96 -23.64 19.63 5.35
C ASP A 96 -22.53 20.54 4.79
N ARG A 97 -21.38 19.97 4.40
CA ARG A 97 -20.29 20.72 3.77
C ARG A 97 -20.69 21.29 2.41
N LEU A 98 -21.43 20.54 1.58
CA LEU A 98 -21.91 21.05 0.29
C LEU A 98 -22.93 22.18 0.44
N LEU A 99 -23.85 22.05 1.40
CA LEU A 99 -24.83 23.09 1.67
C LEU A 99 -24.15 24.35 2.22
N GLN A 100 -23.17 24.21 3.11
CA GLN A 100 -22.37 25.35 3.62
C GLN A 100 -21.52 26.00 2.54
N ALA A 101 -21.07 25.22 1.55
CA ALA A 101 -20.38 25.72 0.36
C ALA A 101 -21.31 26.47 -0.63
N GLY A 102 -22.61 26.53 -0.36
CA GLY A 102 -23.60 27.20 -1.21
C GLY A 102 -24.05 26.38 -2.41
N ILE A 103 -23.77 25.08 -2.44
CA ILE A 103 -24.28 24.17 -3.46
C ILE A 103 -25.76 23.93 -3.23
N SER A 104 -26.55 23.88 -4.31
CA SER A 104 -27.99 23.70 -4.20
C SER A 104 -28.33 22.34 -3.57
N ALA A 105 -29.47 22.26 -2.88
CA ALA A 105 -29.94 21.02 -2.28
C ALA A 105 -30.16 19.91 -3.34
N ASP A 106 -30.54 20.29 -4.56
CA ASP A 106 -30.69 19.36 -5.68
C ASP A 106 -29.36 18.75 -6.12
N GLN A 107 -28.33 19.59 -6.34
CA GLN A 107 -26.98 19.12 -6.66
C GLN A 107 -26.35 18.32 -5.53
N THR A 108 -26.62 18.71 -4.27
CA THR A 108 -26.18 17.97 -3.08
C THR A 108 -26.75 16.56 -3.09
N ARG A 109 -28.06 16.41 -3.33
CA ARG A 109 -28.71 15.09 -3.44
C ARG A 109 -28.16 14.26 -4.60
N MET A 110 -27.94 14.87 -5.77
CA MET A 110 -27.34 14.17 -6.91
C MET A 110 -25.93 13.67 -6.58
N ALA A 111 -25.11 14.49 -5.92
CA ALA A 111 -23.76 14.12 -5.52
C ALA A 111 -23.75 13.00 -4.47
N SER A 112 -24.60 13.10 -3.44
CA SER A 112 -24.77 12.05 -2.43
C SER A 112 -25.21 10.73 -3.07
N TYR A 113 -26.20 10.77 -3.97
CA TYR A 113 -26.67 9.58 -4.67
C TYR A 113 -25.55 8.91 -5.48
N ALA A 114 -24.81 9.69 -6.27
CA ALA A 114 -23.69 9.16 -7.07
C ALA A 114 -22.59 8.56 -6.19
N LEU A 115 -22.31 9.18 -5.04
CA LEU A 115 -21.29 8.70 -4.11
C LEU A 115 -21.73 7.41 -3.41
N CYS A 116 -22.98 7.32 -2.95
CA CYS A 116 -23.53 6.09 -2.38
C CYS A 116 -23.52 4.95 -3.40
N ALA A 117 -23.96 5.21 -4.64
CA ALA A 117 -23.92 4.20 -5.71
C ALA A 117 -22.50 3.69 -5.97
N PHE A 118 -21.51 4.58 -5.99
CA PHE A 118 -20.10 4.19 -6.12
C PHE A 118 -19.62 3.32 -4.94
N LEU A 119 -19.98 3.69 -3.71
CA LEU A 119 -19.60 2.93 -2.50
C LEU A 119 -20.21 1.53 -2.47
N ASP A 120 -21.44 1.37 -2.98
CA ASP A 120 -22.12 0.07 -3.03
C ASP A 120 -21.53 -0.87 -4.10
N GLU A 121 -20.87 -0.34 -5.14
CA GLU A 121 -20.23 -1.13 -6.19
C GLU A 121 -18.79 -1.57 -5.83
N THR A 122 -18.11 -0.89 -4.91
CA THR A 122 -16.69 -1.12 -4.55
C THR A 122 -16.49 -2.16 -3.46
#